data_AF-A0A1Y0RSH9-F1
#
_entry.id   AF-A0A1Y0RSH9-F1
#
_cell.length_a   1.000
_cell.length_b   1.000
_cell.length_c   1.000
_cell.angle_alpha   90.00
_cell.angle_beta   90.00
_cell.angle_gamma   90.00
#
_symmetry.space_group_name_H-M   'P 1'
#
loop_
_entity.id
_entity.type
_entity.pdbx_description
1 polymer ?
#
loop_
_entity_poly.entity_id
_entity_poly.type
_entity_poly.pdbx_seq_one_letter_code
_entity_poly.pdbx_strand_id
1 'polypeptide(L)'
;MQKLKDNHPQAIGLDIYRNLPVEPGYQDLVHVYKSTPNLVGIELLSNNTHISVPPPPILEQLHQVGFNNVVYDADGKVRRSLLYWHIDNQAHESFALKLALGYLKSKGVTPKKAKSHPEYLQLGQAEFHRFQPSYGGYVGADSRGYQILSNFPKMSTKNSSVEGYGFRKVSMRDVFNGQVSPSLIKDRIVLIGSTATSLQDFALFPYSSRLIGTAKPVA
;
A
#
# COMPACT_ATOMS: atom_id res chain seq x y z
N MET A 1 14.09 4.30 -11.95
CA MET A 1 12.70 4.78 -12.11
C MET A 1 12.37 5.32 -13.50
N GLN A 2 13.29 6.02 -14.18
CA GLN A 2 13.02 6.58 -15.51
C GLN A 2 12.45 5.56 -16.51
N LYS A 3 13.05 4.37 -16.61
CA LYS A 3 12.53 3.26 -17.45
C LYS A 3 11.08 2.88 -17.16
N LEU A 4 10.64 2.94 -15.90
CA LEU A 4 9.24 2.66 -15.55
C LEU A 4 8.35 3.81 -16.03
N LYS A 5 8.74 5.06 -15.77
CA LYS A 5 8.04 6.26 -16.21
C LYS A 5 7.84 6.28 -17.73
N ASP A 6 8.87 5.90 -18.49
CA ASP A 6 8.83 5.84 -19.96
C ASP A 6 7.83 4.81 -20.51
N ASN A 7 7.40 3.84 -19.68
CA ASN A 7 6.40 2.84 -20.03
C ASN A 7 4.97 3.22 -19.58
N HIS A 8 4.76 4.46 -19.12
CA HIS A 8 3.45 5.03 -18.80
C HIS A 8 2.57 4.16 -17.88
N PRO A 9 3.03 3.82 -16.66
CA PRO A 9 2.18 3.22 -15.65
C PRO A 9 1.08 4.20 -15.24
N GLN A 10 -0.05 3.67 -14.80
CA GLN A 10 -1.15 4.49 -14.30
C GLN A 10 -0.83 5.10 -12.94
N ALA A 11 -0.16 4.33 -12.06
CA ALA A 11 0.35 4.81 -10.78
C ALA A 11 1.62 4.03 -10.40
N ILE A 12 2.53 4.67 -9.68
CA ILE A 12 3.75 4.04 -9.17
C ILE A 12 3.78 4.20 -7.66
N GLY A 13 3.87 3.10 -6.93
CA GLY A 13 4.10 3.09 -5.49
C GLY A 13 5.57 2.82 -5.19
N LEU A 14 6.21 3.70 -4.41
CA LEU A 14 7.55 3.50 -3.88
C LEU A 14 7.46 3.20 -2.39
N ASP A 15 7.44 1.91 -2.07
CA ASP A 15 7.38 1.36 -0.71
C ASP A 15 8.81 1.18 -0.16
N ILE A 16 9.53 2.30 -0.07
CA ILE A 16 10.89 2.39 0.45
C ILE A 16 11.01 3.69 1.23
N TYR A 17 11.39 3.62 2.49
CA TYR A 17 11.62 4.81 3.31
C TYR A 17 12.78 5.65 2.73
N ARG A 18 12.46 6.89 2.34
CA ARG A 18 13.38 7.85 1.70
C ARG A 18 13.26 9.24 2.31
N ASN A 19 13.16 9.29 3.64
CA ASN A 19 13.03 10.54 4.41
C ASN A 19 14.32 11.37 4.44
N LEU A 20 15.47 10.72 4.27
CA LEU A 20 16.79 11.37 4.25
C LEU A 20 17.47 11.22 2.88
N PRO A 21 18.30 12.21 2.48
CA PRO A 21 19.19 12.08 1.34
C PRO A 21 20.11 10.87 1.48
N VAL A 22 20.25 10.08 0.41
CA VAL A 22 21.19 8.96 0.34
C VAL A 22 21.95 9.06 -0.97
N GLU A 23 23.27 9.17 -0.87
CA GLU A 23 24.17 9.20 -2.02
C GLU A 23 24.80 7.82 -2.28
N PRO A 24 25.17 7.52 -3.53
CA PRO A 24 24.99 8.36 -4.73
C PRO A 24 23.57 8.31 -5.30
N GLY A 25 23.15 9.39 -5.96
CA GLY A 25 21.96 9.42 -6.81
C GLY A 25 20.74 10.11 -6.19
N TYR A 26 20.89 10.84 -5.09
CA TYR A 26 19.77 11.56 -4.48
C TYR A 26 19.21 12.64 -5.42
N GLN A 27 20.07 13.37 -6.13
CA GLN A 27 19.63 14.41 -7.08
C GLN A 27 18.80 13.85 -8.24
N ASP A 28 19.16 12.68 -8.75
CA ASP A 28 18.39 11.99 -9.79
C ASP A 28 17.01 11.57 -9.25
N LEU A 29 16.97 11.06 -8.01
CA LEU A 29 15.73 10.69 -7.36
C LEU A 29 14.81 11.90 -7.12
N VAL A 30 15.38 13.04 -6.71
CA VAL A 30 14.68 14.32 -6.60
C VAL A 30 14.08 14.75 -7.94
N HIS A 31 14.82 14.62 -9.04
CA HIS A 31 14.32 14.92 -10.38
C HIS A 31 13.15 13.99 -10.77
N VAL A 32 13.24 12.71 -10.42
CA VAL A 32 12.15 11.75 -10.64
C VAL A 32 10.90 12.14 -9.84
N TYR A 33 11.05 12.51 -8.56
CA TYR A 33 9.92 12.95 -7.72
C TYR A 33 9.18 14.12 -8.34
N LYS A 34 9.92 15.15 -8.77
CA LYS A 34 9.33 16.36 -9.38
C LYS A 34 8.68 16.10 -10.74
N SER A 35 9.20 15.14 -11.50
CA SER A 35 8.77 14.90 -12.89
C SER A 35 7.79 13.73 -13.06
N THR A 36 7.33 13.11 -11.97
CA THR A 36 6.48 11.92 -11.99
C THR A 36 5.25 12.13 -11.11
N PRO A 37 4.17 12.77 -11.63
CA PRO A 37 3.01 13.18 -10.83
C PRO A 37 2.16 12.02 -10.31
N ASN A 38 2.34 10.82 -10.87
CA ASN A 38 1.64 9.60 -10.47
C ASN A 38 2.48 8.68 -9.58
N LEU A 39 3.61 9.18 -9.07
CA LEU A 39 4.42 8.50 -8.06
C LEU A 39 3.87 8.80 -6.66
N VAL A 40 3.71 7.77 -5.85
CA VAL A 40 3.37 7.89 -4.43
C VAL A 40 4.48 7.27 -3.61
N GLY A 41 4.98 8.00 -2.61
CA GLY A 41 5.89 7.49 -1.59
C GLY A 41 5.17 7.14 -0.30
N ILE A 42 5.92 6.58 0.64
CA ILE A 42 5.41 6.16 1.95
C ILE A 42 5.86 7.07 3.09
N GLU A 43 5.07 7.05 4.14
CA GLU A 43 5.41 7.51 5.49
C GLU A 43 4.96 6.45 6.50
N LEU A 44 5.54 6.46 7.70
CA LEU A 44 5.08 5.68 8.84
C LEU A 44 4.59 6.63 9.92
N LEU A 45 3.28 6.62 10.17
CA LEU A 45 2.64 7.49 11.16
C LEU A 45 2.69 6.88 12.55
N SER A 46 2.69 7.74 13.56
CA SER A 46 2.62 7.35 14.97
C SER A 46 1.92 8.44 15.78
N ASN A 47 1.04 8.05 16.71
CA ASN A 47 0.38 9.00 17.61
C ASN A 47 1.21 9.33 18.87
N ASN A 48 2.13 8.43 19.27
CA ASN A 48 2.64 8.39 20.64
C ASN A 48 4.16 8.07 20.69
N THR A 49 4.96 8.65 19.80
CA THR A 49 6.45 8.53 19.75
C THR A 49 7.06 7.14 19.50
N HIS A 50 6.25 6.10 19.31
CA HIS A 50 6.72 4.82 18.80
C HIS A 50 6.99 4.93 17.29
N ILE A 51 8.27 4.96 16.90
CA ILE A 51 8.81 4.86 15.53
C ILE A 51 7.90 5.46 14.45
N SER A 52 8.04 6.76 14.20
CA SER A 52 7.53 7.42 12.98
C SER A 52 8.64 7.56 11.96
N VAL A 53 8.31 7.46 10.67
CA VAL A 53 9.23 7.77 9.58
C VAL A 53 8.56 8.80 8.67
N PRO A 54 9.05 10.05 8.65
CA PRO A 54 8.52 11.09 7.77
C PRO A 54 8.62 10.68 6.29
N PRO A 55 7.82 11.26 5.40
CA PRO A 55 7.96 11.03 3.97
C PRO A 55 9.21 11.73 3.38
N PRO A 56 9.54 11.45 2.10
CA PRO A 56 10.43 12.29 1.32
C PRO A 56 9.84 13.72 1.21
N PRO A 57 10.55 14.79 1.62
CA PRO A 57 9.98 16.14 1.71
C PRO A 57 9.39 16.67 0.39
N ILE A 58 9.97 16.25 -0.73
CA ILE A 58 9.49 16.65 -2.06
C ILE A 58 8.15 15.99 -2.38
N LEU A 59 7.98 14.71 -2.05
CA LEU A 59 6.71 14.03 -2.30
C LEU A 59 5.62 14.56 -1.36
N GLU A 60 5.97 14.94 -0.14
CA GLU A 60 5.05 15.58 0.80
C GLU A 60 4.51 16.92 0.25
N GLN A 61 5.41 17.79 -0.24
CA GLN A 61 5.03 19.06 -0.88
C GLN A 61 4.12 18.88 -2.10
N LEU A 62 4.28 17.77 -2.83
CA LEU A 62 3.46 17.42 -3.99
C LEU A 62 2.17 16.67 -3.62
N HIS A 63 1.91 16.45 -2.33
CA HIS A 63 0.81 15.62 -1.81
C HIS A 63 0.82 14.20 -2.40
N GLN A 64 2.01 13.65 -2.64
CA GLN A 64 2.28 12.35 -3.26
C GLN A 64 2.74 11.31 -2.22
N VAL A 65 2.15 11.34 -1.03
CA VAL A 65 2.50 10.47 0.10
C VAL A 65 1.25 9.80 0.66
N GLY A 66 1.35 8.53 1.02
CA GLY A 66 0.37 7.87 1.87
C GLY A 66 1.05 6.97 2.91
N PHE A 67 0.40 6.75 4.04
CA PHE A 67 0.99 5.99 5.13
C PHE A 67 0.98 4.48 4.86
N ASN A 68 1.99 3.74 5.32
CA ASN A 68 2.10 2.28 5.17
C ASN A 68 1.81 1.49 6.46
N ASN A 69 1.27 2.15 7.49
CA ASN A 69 0.87 1.50 8.72
C ASN A 69 -0.09 0.32 8.48
N VAL A 70 0.15 -0.77 9.21
CA VAL A 70 -0.73 -1.94 9.25
C VAL A 70 -1.34 -2.09 10.64
N VAL A 71 -2.55 -2.68 10.68
CA VAL A 71 -3.24 -2.97 11.93
C VAL A 71 -3.13 -4.46 12.22
N TYR A 72 -2.44 -4.79 13.31
CA TYR A 72 -2.32 -6.16 13.79
C TYR A 72 -3.52 -6.52 14.69
N ASP A 73 -4.09 -7.69 14.45
CA ASP A 73 -5.03 -8.31 15.38
C ASP A 73 -4.27 -8.97 16.55
N ALA A 74 -5.01 -9.38 17.58
CA ALA A 74 -4.45 -9.93 18.82
C ALA A 74 -3.55 -11.17 18.61
N ASP A 75 -3.75 -11.90 17.50
CA ASP A 75 -2.94 -13.07 17.14
C ASP A 75 -1.79 -12.73 16.17
N GLY A 76 -1.46 -11.45 16.00
CA GLY A 76 -0.35 -10.97 15.17
C GLY A 76 -0.61 -10.99 13.67
N LYS A 77 -1.84 -11.28 13.22
CA LYS A 77 -2.20 -11.24 11.79
C LYS A 77 -2.84 -9.91 11.41
N VAL A 78 -2.58 -9.48 10.19
CA VAL A 78 -3.25 -8.36 9.55
C VAL A 78 -4.52 -8.88 8.87
N ARG A 79 -5.68 -8.43 9.35
CA ARG A 79 -7.00 -8.70 8.73
C ARG A 79 -7.82 -7.45 8.46
N ARG A 80 -7.34 -6.32 8.96
CA ARG A 80 -7.96 -5.01 8.86
C ARG A 80 -7.06 -4.10 8.06
N SER A 81 -7.66 -3.30 7.18
CA SER A 81 -6.95 -2.26 6.45
C SER A 81 -7.36 -0.90 7.00
N LEU A 82 -6.39 -0.02 7.19
CA LEU A 82 -6.63 1.36 7.59
C LEU A 82 -6.62 2.23 6.33
N LEU A 83 -7.75 2.82 5.97
CA LEU A 83 -7.91 3.66 4.77
C LEU A 83 -7.51 5.11 5.03
N TYR A 84 -7.95 5.64 6.17
CA TYR A 84 -7.66 6.99 6.63
C TYR A 84 -7.26 6.97 8.10
N TRP A 85 -6.33 7.85 8.48
CA TRP A 85 -5.93 8.06 9.87
C TRP A 85 -5.75 9.54 10.14
N HIS A 86 -6.10 10.00 11.34
CA HIS A 86 -5.93 11.40 11.74
C HIS A 86 -4.81 11.52 12.76
N ILE A 87 -3.81 12.34 12.45
CA ILE A 87 -2.70 12.75 13.31
C ILE A 87 -2.82 14.26 13.48
N ASP A 88 -2.81 14.78 14.71
CA ASP A 88 -2.91 16.23 14.98
C ASP A 88 -4.05 16.93 14.20
N ASN A 89 -5.21 16.27 14.12
CA ASN A 89 -6.40 16.69 13.36
C ASN A 89 -6.23 16.77 11.83
N GLN A 90 -5.11 16.31 11.28
CA GLN A 90 -4.90 16.18 9.84
C GLN A 90 -5.25 14.78 9.36
N ALA A 91 -6.02 14.67 8.29
CA ALA A 91 -6.36 13.39 7.69
C ALA A 91 -5.25 12.93 6.73
N HIS A 92 -4.74 11.74 6.95
CA HIS A 92 -3.81 11.06 6.07
C HIS A 92 -4.52 9.92 5.34
N GLU A 93 -4.12 9.68 4.09
CA GLU A 93 -4.57 8.56 3.28
C GLU A 93 -3.54 7.43 3.37
N SER A 94 -4.00 6.18 3.42
CA SER A 94 -3.07 5.05 3.28
C SER A 94 -2.43 5.03 1.90
N PHE A 95 -1.20 4.54 1.83
CA PHE A 95 -0.45 4.31 0.61
C PHE A 95 -1.26 3.51 -0.42
N ALA A 96 -1.89 2.42 0.03
CA ALA A 96 -2.72 1.57 -0.81
C ALA A 96 -3.96 2.32 -1.35
N LEU A 97 -4.66 3.09 -0.50
CA LEU A 97 -5.79 3.88 -0.95
C LEU A 97 -5.37 4.92 -1.97
N LYS A 98 -4.29 5.67 -1.71
CA LYS A 98 -3.83 6.75 -2.58
C LYS A 98 -3.48 6.26 -3.99
N LEU A 99 -2.80 5.12 -4.09
CA LEU A 99 -2.54 4.45 -5.37
C LEU A 99 -3.83 3.99 -6.05
N ALA A 100 -4.75 3.39 -5.31
CA ALA A 100 -6.03 2.94 -5.83
C ALA A 100 -6.85 4.13 -6.38
N LEU A 101 -6.89 5.26 -5.67
CA LEU A 101 -7.58 6.47 -6.11
C LEU A 101 -6.94 7.06 -7.37
N GLY A 102 -5.61 7.12 -7.43
CA GLY A 102 -4.89 7.55 -8.64
C GLY A 102 -5.21 6.68 -9.85
N TYR A 103 -5.28 5.36 -9.65
CA TYR A 103 -5.68 4.41 -10.70
C TYR A 103 -7.14 4.59 -11.13
N LEU A 104 -8.06 4.57 -10.16
CA LEU A 104 -9.51 4.61 -10.38
C LEU A 104 -9.98 5.93 -11.00
N LYS A 105 -9.30 7.05 -10.70
CA LYS A 105 -9.58 8.34 -11.31
C LYS A 105 -9.49 8.29 -12.84
N SER A 106 -8.54 7.54 -13.40
CA SER A 106 -8.41 7.33 -14.86
C SER A 106 -9.60 6.56 -15.47
N LYS A 107 -10.35 5.84 -14.64
CA LYS A 107 -11.55 5.08 -15.00
C LYS A 107 -12.85 5.85 -14.68
N GLY A 108 -12.75 7.13 -14.31
CA GLY A 108 -13.91 7.95 -13.93
C GLY A 108 -14.49 7.62 -12.56
N VAL A 109 -13.77 6.85 -11.72
CA VAL A 109 -14.20 6.49 -10.38
C VAL A 109 -13.49 7.39 -9.36
N THR A 110 -14.27 8.16 -8.60
CA THR A 110 -13.78 9.07 -7.55
C THR A 110 -14.43 8.75 -6.19
N PRO A 111 -13.75 9.09 -5.07
CA PRO A 111 -14.31 8.96 -3.73
C PRO A 111 -15.64 9.69 -3.59
N LYS A 112 -16.64 9.01 -3.02
CA LYS A 112 -17.92 9.61 -2.65
C LYS A 112 -18.33 9.12 -1.27
N LYS A 113 -19.21 9.87 -0.60
CA LYS A 113 -19.95 9.35 0.56
C LYS A 113 -21.00 8.36 0.07
N ALA A 114 -21.11 7.21 0.73
CA ALA A 114 -22.12 6.22 0.41
C ALA A 114 -23.52 6.76 0.70
N LYS A 115 -24.49 6.36 -0.12
CA LYS A 115 -25.89 6.71 0.10
C LYS A 115 -26.48 6.00 1.32
N SER A 116 -26.01 4.78 1.58
CA SER A 116 -26.42 3.95 2.73
C SER A 116 -26.01 4.59 4.06
N HIS A 117 -24.80 5.14 4.13
CA HIS A 117 -24.26 5.78 5.32
C HIS A 117 -23.23 6.86 4.94
N PRO A 118 -23.44 8.14 5.30
CA PRO A 118 -22.55 9.24 4.87
C PRO A 118 -21.10 9.18 5.37
N GLU A 119 -20.81 8.33 6.36
CA GLU A 119 -19.45 8.10 6.85
C GLU A 119 -18.69 7.06 6.01
N TYR A 120 -19.38 6.32 5.15
CA TYR A 120 -18.75 5.29 4.34
C TYR A 120 -18.23 5.86 3.02
N LEU A 121 -17.03 5.44 2.65
CA LEU A 121 -16.40 5.65 1.36
C LEU A 121 -17.07 4.73 0.34
N GLN A 122 -17.49 5.33 -0.77
CA GLN A 122 -17.97 4.64 -1.95
C GLN A 122 -17.00 4.89 -3.11
N LEU A 123 -16.59 3.81 -3.78
CA LEU A 123 -15.79 3.83 -5.01
C LEU A 123 -16.53 3.03 -6.08
N GLY A 124 -17.20 3.75 -7.00
CA GLY A 124 -18.04 3.13 -8.01
C GLY A 124 -19.22 2.40 -7.35
N GLN A 125 -19.27 1.08 -7.51
CA GLN A 125 -20.31 0.23 -6.91
C GLN A 125 -19.92 -0.33 -5.53
N ALA A 126 -18.66 -0.20 -5.12
CA ALA A 126 -18.19 -0.75 -3.86
C ALA A 126 -18.37 0.27 -2.72
N GLU A 127 -19.01 -0.16 -1.64
CA GLU A 127 -19.08 0.57 -0.37
C GLU A 127 -18.11 -0.07 0.64
N PHE A 128 -17.28 0.75 1.26
CA PHE A 128 -16.26 0.32 2.21
C PHE A 128 -16.76 0.54 3.63
N HIS A 129 -17.38 -0.46 4.25
CA HIS A 129 -17.98 -0.26 5.57
C HIS A 129 -16.92 -0.03 6.64
N ARG A 130 -17.08 1.04 7.41
CA ARG A 130 -16.19 1.34 8.54
C ARG A 130 -16.33 0.27 9.60
N PHE A 131 -15.21 -0.33 9.96
CA PHE A 131 -15.08 -1.34 11.01
C PHE A 131 -15.66 -0.83 12.33
N GLN A 132 -16.43 -1.69 13.00
CA GLN A 132 -17.04 -1.39 14.29
C GLN A 132 -16.54 -2.39 15.34
N PRO A 133 -16.38 -1.96 16.60
CA PRO A 133 -16.01 -2.84 17.70
C PRO A 133 -17.12 -3.82 18.06
N SER A 134 -18.29 -3.76 17.43
CA SER A 134 -19.38 -4.73 17.58
C SER A 134 -19.28 -5.93 16.62
N TYR A 135 -18.26 -5.98 15.75
CA TYR A 135 -18.13 -7.02 14.73
C TYR A 135 -17.65 -8.36 15.32
N GLY A 136 -18.58 -9.21 15.76
CA GLY A 136 -18.32 -10.61 16.11
C GLY A 136 -17.14 -10.79 17.07
N GLY A 137 -16.09 -11.51 16.64
CA GLY A 137 -14.89 -11.75 17.45
C GLY A 137 -14.04 -10.51 17.77
N TYR A 138 -14.43 -9.33 17.30
CA TYR A 138 -13.75 -8.06 17.54
C TYR A 138 -14.40 -7.20 18.64
N VAL A 139 -15.22 -7.79 19.51
CA VAL A 139 -15.79 -7.08 20.67
C VAL A 139 -14.67 -6.38 21.46
N GLY A 140 -14.74 -5.05 21.52
CA GLY A 140 -13.77 -4.21 22.24
C GLY A 140 -12.46 -3.92 21.49
N ALA A 141 -12.33 -4.31 20.22
CA ALA A 141 -11.16 -3.98 19.41
C ALA A 141 -11.07 -2.49 19.07
N ASP A 142 -9.85 -1.97 18.91
CA ASP A 142 -9.63 -0.58 18.50
C ASP A 142 -10.20 -0.32 17.09
N SER A 143 -11.16 0.60 17.00
CA SER A 143 -11.82 1.01 15.77
C SER A 143 -11.51 2.46 15.37
N ARG A 144 -10.44 3.06 15.92
CA ARG A 144 -9.99 4.41 15.55
C ARG A 144 -9.53 4.47 14.09
N GLY A 145 -9.60 5.67 13.52
CA GLY A 145 -9.40 5.88 12.09
C GLY A 145 -10.52 5.27 11.25
N TYR A 146 -10.28 5.18 9.94
CA TYR A 146 -11.17 4.49 9.02
C TYR A 146 -10.59 3.12 8.72
N GLN A 147 -10.91 2.15 9.57
CA GLN A 147 -10.57 0.75 9.33
C GLN A 147 -11.69 0.04 8.55
N ILE A 148 -11.33 -0.98 7.77
CA ILE A 148 -12.25 -1.92 7.11
C ILE A 148 -11.77 -3.35 7.39
N LEU A 149 -12.68 -4.32 7.31
CA LEU A 149 -12.27 -5.72 7.16
C LEU A 149 -11.73 -5.93 5.75
N SER A 150 -10.50 -6.43 5.64
CA SER A 150 -9.84 -6.61 4.35
C SER A 150 -10.45 -7.79 3.59
N ASN A 151 -10.67 -7.61 2.29
CA ASN A 151 -11.07 -8.70 1.40
C ASN A 151 -9.82 -9.35 0.79
N PHE A 152 -9.39 -10.48 1.35
CA PHE A 152 -8.20 -11.19 0.86
C PHE A 152 -8.53 -12.02 -0.38
N PRO A 153 -7.71 -11.94 -1.45
CA PRO A 153 -7.92 -12.76 -2.64
C PRO A 153 -7.85 -14.24 -2.28
N LYS A 154 -8.76 -15.05 -2.85
CA LYS A 154 -8.72 -16.51 -2.67
C LYS A 154 -7.40 -17.04 -3.24
N MET A 155 -6.73 -17.91 -2.47
CA MET A 155 -5.50 -18.56 -2.94
C MET A 155 -5.82 -19.38 -4.18
N SER A 156 -5.11 -19.14 -5.30
CA SER A 156 -5.25 -19.97 -6.50
C SER A 156 -4.91 -21.42 -6.14
N THR A 157 -5.83 -22.35 -6.45
CA THR A 157 -5.67 -23.79 -6.20
C THR A 157 -4.72 -24.47 -7.19
N LYS A 158 -4.24 -23.73 -8.20
CA LYS A 158 -3.25 -24.22 -9.16
C LYS A 158 -1.87 -23.66 -8.77
N ASN A 159 -1.02 -24.55 -8.26
CA ASN A 159 0.40 -24.32 -7.93
C ASN A 159 0.66 -23.40 -6.73
N SER A 160 0.10 -23.76 -5.58
CA SER A 160 0.37 -23.14 -4.27
C SER A 160 1.77 -23.48 -3.71
N SER A 161 2.83 -23.11 -4.42
CA SER A 161 4.04 -22.70 -3.71
C SER A 161 3.68 -21.42 -2.96
N VAL A 162 4.25 -21.22 -1.77
CA VAL A 162 3.95 -20.04 -0.92
C VAL A 162 4.55 -18.75 -1.51
N GLU A 163 4.99 -18.78 -2.78
CA GLU A 163 5.69 -17.69 -3.45
C GLU A 163 4.79 -16.72 -4.23
N GLY A 164 3.47 -16.91 -4.28
CA GLY A 164 2.66 -15.94 -5.02
C GLY A 164 1.19 -15.91 -4.64
N TYR A 165 0.78 -14.85 -3.96
CA TYR A 165 -0.61 -14.38 -3.93
C TYR A 165 -1.06 -13.81 -5.30
N GLY A 166 -0.56 -14.38 -6.40
CA GLY A 166 -0.93 -14.06 -7.78
C GLY A 166 -0.30 -12.80 -8.39
N PHE A 167 0.48 -12.01 -7.63
CA PHE A 167 1.11 -10.81 -8.17
C PHE A 167 2.34 -11.15 -9.01
N ARG A 168 2.39 -10.60 -10.23
CA ARG A 168 3.56 -10.72 -11.10
C ARG A 168 4.71 -9.90 -10.51
N LYS A 169 5.83 -10.56 -10.24
CA LYS A 169 7.08 -9.92 -9.80
C LYS A 169 8.06 -9.86 -10.96
N VAL A 170 8.84 -8.78 -11.01
CA VAL A 170 9.97 -8.60 -11.93
C VAL A 170 11.11 -8.01 -11.13
N SER A 171 12.36 -8.37 -11.46
CA SER A 171 13.50 -7.82 -10.73
C SER A 171 13.81 -6.40 -11.21
N MET A 172 14.35 -5.55 -10.32
CA MET A 172 14.83 -4.22 -10.72
C MET A 172 15.93 -4.29 -11.79
N ARG A 173 16.73 -5.37 -11.78
CA ARG A 173 17.74 -5.64 -12.81
C ARG A 173 17.10 -5.81 -14.19
N ASP A 174 16.04 -6.60 -14.29
CA ASP A 174 15.34 -6.81 -15.58
C ASP A 174 14.72 -5.50 -16.09
N VAL A 175 14.19 -4.68 -15.19
CA VAL A 175 13.68 -3.34 -15.54
C VAL A 175 14.78 -2.45 -16.11
N PHE A 176 15.97 -2.43 -15.48
CA PHE A 176 17.10 -1.63 -15.98
C PHE A 176 17.64 -2.14 -17.31
N ASN A 177 17.67 -3.46 -17.50
CA ASN A 177 18.11 -4.10 -18.74
C ASN A 177 17.07 -4.05 -19.87
N GLY A 178 15.87 -3.51 -19.63
CA GLY A 178 14.79 -3.47 -20.63
C GLY A 178 14.20 -4.85 -20.94
N GLN A 179 14.33 -5.81 -20.03
CA GLN A 179 13.88 -7.21 -20.18
C GLN A 179 12.44 -7.42 -19.70
N VAL A 180 11.77 -6.37 -19.22
CA VAL A 180 10.37 -6.41 -18.78
C VAL A 180 9.47 -5.94 -19.91
N SER A 181 8.47 -6.76 -20.27
CA SER A 181 7.48 -6.39 -21.28
C SER A 181 6.73 -5.11 -20.87
N PRO A 182 6.60 -4.10 -21.76
CA PRO A 182 5.82 -2.89 -21.49
C PRO A 182 4.38 -3.17 -21.05
N SER A 183 3.79 -4.28 -21.51
CA SER A 183 2.44 -4.71 -21.13
C SER A 183 2.27 -5.02 -19.64
N LEU A 184 3.37 -5.24 -18.91
CA LEU A 184 3.38 -5.45 -17.45
C LEU A 184 3.46 -4.13 -16.68
N ILE A 185 3.69 -3.00 -17.34
CA ILE A 185 3.89 -1.68 -16.72
C ILE A 185 2.80 -0.70 -17.15
N LYS A 186 2.53 -0.62 -18.46
CA LYS A 186 1.60 0.34 -19.06
C LYS A 186 0.19 0.19 -18.49
N ASP A 187 -0.43 1.32 -18.14
CA ASP A 187 -1.81 1.42 -17.64
C ASP A 187 -2.08 0.56 -16.38
N ARG A 188 -1.03 0.28 -15.58
CA ARG A 188 -1.09 -0.51 -14.34
C ARG A 188 -0.60 0.28 -13.12
N ILE A 189 -0.95 -0.23 -11.94
CA ILE A 189 -0.25 0.13 -10.70
C ILE A 189 1.03 -0.69 -10.63
N VAL A 190 2.17 -0.02 -10.50
CA VAL A 190 3.48 -0.66 -10.30
C VAL A 190 3.96 -0.37 -8.89
N LEU A 191 4.20 -1.43 -8.11
CA LEU A 191 4.76 -1.32 -6.76
C LEU A 191 6.26 -1.61 -6.80
N ILE A 192 7.04 -0.73 -6.19
CA ILE A 192 8.48 -0.86 -6.03
C ILE A 192 8.73 -1.01 -4.53
N GLY A 193 9.24 -2.18 -4.14
CA GLY A 193 9.59 -2.48 -2.75
C GLY A 193 10.78 -3.43 -2.71
N SER A 194 11.27 -3.70 -1.50
CA SER A 194 12.36 -4.63 -1.29
C SER A 194 11.84 -6.01 -0.88
N THR A 195 12.45 -7.07 -1.40
CA THR A 195 12.19 -8.45 -0.95
C THR A 195 13.25 -8.92 0.04
N ALA A 196 14.13 -8.04 0.52
CA ALA A 196 15.21 -8.40 1.42
C ALA A 196 14.66 -8.79 2.80
N THR A 197 15.00 -10.00 3.25
CA THR A 197 14.52 -10.54 4.53
C THR A 197 14.97 -9.75 5.75
N SER A 198 16.02 -8.95 5.62
CA SER A 198 16.59 -8.12 6.68
C SER A 198 15.76 -6.87 7.02
N LEU A 199 14.83 -6.45 6.17
CA LEU A 199 14.08 -5.20 6.36
C LEU A 199 12.87 -5.34 7.31
N GLN A 200 12.63 -6.53 7.88
CA GLN A 200 11.54 -6.84 8.81
C GLN A 200 10.14 -6.37 8.34
N ASP A 201 9.91 -6.33 7.04
CA ASP A 201 8.63 -5.94 6.45
C ASP A 201 7.81 -7.19 6.10
N PHE A 202 7.41 -7.91 7.14
CA PHE A 202 6.75 -9.20 7.01
C PHE A 202 5.50 -9.22 7.88
N ALA A 203 4.34 -9.32 7.24
CA ALA A 203 3.07 -9.47 7.91
C ALA A 203 2.55 -10.90 7.80
N LEU A 204 1.99 -11.42 8.89
CA LEU A 204 1.11 -12.58 8.84
C LEU A 204 -0.29 -12.13 8.44
N PHE A 205 -0.99 -12.94 7.69
CA PHE A 205 -2.40 -12.69 7.33
C PHE A 205 -3.19 -14.00 7.33
N PRO A 206 -4.51 -14.01 7.03
CA PRO A 206 -5.34 -15.20 7.21
C PRO A 206 -4.80 -16.50 6.60
N TYR A 207 -4.12 -16.44 5.45
CA TYR A 207 -3.59 -17.63 4.76
C TYR A 207 -2.13 -17.95 5.10
N SER A 208 -1.50 -17.23 6.04
CA SER A 208 -0.12 -17.47 6.45
C SER A 208 0.05 -18.75 7.28
N SER A 209 -1.02 -19.20 7.97
CA SER A 209 -0.99 -20.41 8.81
C SER A 209 -1.58 -21.59 8.05
N ARG A 210 -0.90 -22.75 8.09
CA ARG A 210 -1.41 -24.05 7.64
C ARG A 210 -1.79 -24.89 8.86
N LEU A 211 -2.71 -25.85 8.70
CA LEU A 211 -3.10 -26.80 9.76
C LEU A 211 -1.89 -27.58 10.32
N ILE A 212 -0.85 -27.80 9.51
CA ILE A 212 0.43 -28.36 9.91
C ILE A 212 1.54 -27.51 9.25
N GLY A 213 2.51 -27.03 10.05
CA GLY A 213 3.70 -26.30 9.60
C GLY A 213 3.84 -24.88 10.17
N THR A 214 5.00 -24.27 9.96
CA THR A 214 5.30 -22.90 10.40
C THR A 214 4.53 -21.88 9.56
N ALA A 215 4.06 -20.81 10.21
CA ALA A 215 3.40 -19.73 9.53
C ALA A 215 4.39 -19.01 8.59
N LYS A 216 3.95 -18.68 7.38
CA LYS A 216 4.78 -17.99 6.38
C LYS A 216 4.27 -16.55 6.20
N PRO A 217 5.08 -15.55 6.56
CA PRO A 217 4.72 -14.17 6.34
C PRO A 217 4.88 -13.77 4.88
N VAL A 218 4.36 -12.60 4.55
CA VAL A 218 4.51 -11.99 3.24
C VAL A 218 5.07 -10.60 3.39
N ALA A 219 6.00 -10.29 2.49
CA ALA A 219 6.47 -8.95 2.18
C ALA A 219 5.62 -8.39 1.03
#